data_AF-A0A2V6MYY8-F1
#
_entry.id   AF-A0A2V6MYY8-F1
#
_cell.length_a   1.000
_cell.length_b   1.000
_cell.length_c   1.000
_cell.angle_alpha   90.00
_cell.angle_beta   90.00
_cell.angle_gamma   90.00
#
_symmetry.space_group_name_H-M   'P 1'
#
loop_
_entity.id
_entity.type
_entity.pdbx_description
1 polymer ?
#
loop_
_entity_poly.entity_id
_entity_poly.type
_entity_poly.pdbx_seq_one_letter_code
_entity_poly.pdbx_strand_id
1 'polypeptide(L)' 'MAGLKRAISKALGVRGEFWQPTFFDHILRSDESYSEKWEYVCQNPVRAGLVKQSEDWKYQGEVVLIDRA' A
#
# COMPACT_ATOMS: atom_id res chain seq x y z
N MET A 1 -4.20 4.75 14.13
CA MET A 1 -3.40 3.91 13.21
C MET A 1 -2.46 2.89 13.87
N ALA A 2 -2.33 2.81 15.21
CA ALA A 2 -1.43 1.83 15.86
C ALA A 2 -2.01 0.40 16.05
N GLY A 3 -3.31 0.20 15.80
CA GLY A 3 -3.99 -1.07 16.09
C GLY A 3 -3.51 -2.22 15.21
N LEU A 4 -3.51 -2.02 13.88
CA LEU A 4 -3.18 -3.07 12.91
C LEU A 4 -1.71 -3.51 12.99
N LYS A 5 -0.77 -2.54 12.97
CA LYS A 5 0.68 -2.82 13.13
C LYS A 5 0.95 -3.64 14.39
N ARG A 6 0.34 -3.26 15.52
CA ARG A 6 0.48 -3.98 16.80
C ARG A 6 -0.14 -5.39 16.74
N ALA A 7 -1.33 -5.54 16.16
CA ALA A 7 -2.00 -6.82 16.05
C ALA A 7 -1.18 -7.82 15.23
N ILE A 8 -0.64 -7.37 14.08
CA ILE A 8 0.23 -8.19 13.22
C ILE A 8 1.53 -8.55 13.95
N SER A 9 2.21 -7.59 14.59
CA SER A 9 3.43 -7.89 15.36
C SER A 9 3.19 -8.94 16.46
N LYS A 10 2.06 -8.83 17.17
CA LYS A 10 1.67 -9.82 18.18
C LYS A 10 1.41 -11.19 17.56
N ALA A 11 0.69 -11.24 16.44
CA ALA A 11 0.37 -12.50 15.74
C ALA A 11 1.62 -13.19 15.19
N LEU A 12 2.61 -12.42 14.71
CA LEU A 12 3.88 -12.94 14.20
C LEU A 12 4.91 -13.22 15.31
N GLY A 13 4.58 -12.98 16.58
CA GLY A 13 5.50 -13.20 17.71
C GLY A 13 6.75 -12.30 17.69
N VAL A 14 6.68 -11.17 17.00
CA VAL A 14 7.79 -10.23 16.87
C VAL A 14 8.22 -9.72 18.25
N ARG A 15 9.52 -9.77 18.52
CA ARG A 15 10.15 -9.15 19.70
C ARG A 15 11.07 -8.03 19.21
N GLY A 16 10.79 -6.78 19.60
CA GLY A 16 11.56 -5.60 19.18
C GLY A 16 10.90 -4.79 18.04
N GLU A 17 11.67 -3.88 17.46
CA GLU A 17 11.20 -3.00 16.38
C GLU A 17 11.16 -3.76 15.05
N PHE A 18 9.95 -3.96 14.53
CA PHE A 18 9.71 -4.58 13.22
C PHE A 18 9.16 -3.59 12.19
N TRP A 19 8.35 -2.64 12.64
CA TRP A 19 7.82 -1.59 11.79
C TRP A 19 8.77 -0.40 11.81
N GLN A 20 9.04 0.17 10.64
CA GLN A 20 9.68 1.49 10.56
C GLN A 20 8.81 2.51 11.34
N PRO A 21 9.44 3.36 12.18
CA PRO A 21 8.75 4.48 12.81
C PRO A 21 8.10 5.39 11.77
N THR A 22 6.95 5.97 12.12
CA THR A 22 6.11 6.82 11.26
C THR A 22 5.55 6.10 10.02
N PHE A 23 4.98 6.87 9.08
CA PHE A 23 4.48 6.44 7.78
C PHE A 23 4.44 7.66 6.86
N PHE A 24 4.40 7.42 5.55
CA PHE A 24 4.14 8.46 4.57
C PHE A 24 2.64 8.52 4.30
N ASP A 25 2.03 9.68 4.55
CA ASP A 25 0.66 9.99 4.16
C ASP A 25 0.62 11.13 3.16
N HIS A 26 -0.22 10.97 2.13
CA HIS A 26 -0.44 11.99 1.11
C HIS A 26 -1.91 12.04 0.76
N ILE A 27 -2.52 13.22 0.95
CA ILE A 27 -3.93 13.44 0.65
C ILE A 27 -4.07 13.73 -0.85
N LEU A 28 -4.86 12.92 -1.53
CA LEU A 28 -5.18 13.13 -2.94
C LEU A 28 -6.11 14.34 -3.10
N ARG A 29 -5.61 15.35 -3.80
CA ARG A 29 -6.37 16.55 -4.15
C ARG A 29 -7.11 16.33 -5.49
N SER A 30 -8.07 17.20 -5.80
CA SER A 30 -8.94 17.05 -6.98
C SER A 30 -8.21 17.03 -8.32
N ASP A 31 -7.02 17.63 -8.37
CA ASP A 31 -6.13 17.68 -9.52
C ASP A 31 -5.23 16.44 -9.63
N GLU A 32 -4.99 15.71 -8.55
CA GLU A 32 -4.31 14.43 -8.60
C GLU A 32 -5.30 13.32 -8.97
N SER A 33 -5.05 12.64 -10.09
CA SER A 33 -5.93 11.55 -10.48
C SER A 33 -5.75 10.35 -9.54
N TYR A 34 -6.87 9.91 -8.95
CA TYR A 34 -6.93 8.66 -8.19
C TYR A 34 -6.41 7.46 -9.01
N SER A 35 -6.67 7.44 -10.32
CA SER A 35 -6.19 6.39 -11.22
C SER A 35 -4.67 6.41 -11.39
N GLU A 36 -4.04 7.59 -11.45
CA GLU A 36 -2.58 7.70 -11.56
C GLU A 36 -1.87 7.17 -10.31
N LYS A 37 -2.44 7.42 -9.13
CA LYS A 37 -1.89 6.92 -7.87
C LYS A 37 -2.10 5.43 -7.73
N TRP A 38 -3.21 4.91 -8.23
CA TRP A 38 -3.39 3.47 -8.33
C TRP A 38 -2.35 2.83 -9.23
N GLU A 39 -2.12 3.37 -10.42
CA GLU A 39 -1.09 2.89 -11.35
C GLU A 39 0.29 2.85 -10.68
N TYR A 40 0.63 3.90 -9.92
CA TYR A 40 1.86 3.91 -9.11
C TYR A 40 1.96 2.72 -8.15
N VAL A 41 0.88 2.40 -7.43
CA VAL A 41 0.85 1.28 -6.47
C VAL A 41 0.96 -0.06 -7.22
N CYS A 42 0.24 -0.22 -8.33
CA CYS A 42 0.30 -1.42 -9.19
C CYS A 42 1.70 -1.67 -9.75
N GLN A 43 2.45 -0.64 -10.11
CA GLN A 43 3.79 -0.76 -10.68
C GLN A 43 4.90 -0.92 -9.63
N ASN A 44 4.62 -0.73 -8.33
CA ASN A 44 5.63 -0.85 -7.28
C ASN A 44 6.34 -2.23 -7.23
N PRO A 45 5.65 -3.38 -7.37
CA PRO A 45 6.30 -4.69 -7.41
C PRO A 45 7.31 -4.83 -8.56
N VAL A 46 7.01 -4.24 -9.72
CA VAL A 46 7.90 -4.23 -10.89
C VAL A 46 9.11 -3.34 -10.61
N ARG A 47 8.89 -2.13 -10.10
CA ARG A 47 9.97 -1.19 -9.73
C ARG A 47 10.88 -1.72 -8.63
N ALA A 48 10.34 -2.54 -7.73
CA ALA A 48 11.10 -3.24 -6.69
C ALA A 48 11.79 -4.52 -7.19
N GLY A 49 11.57 -4.94 -8.44
CA GLY A 49 12.17 -6.13 -9.03
C GLY A 49 11.57 -7.45 -8.52
N LEU A 50 10.38 -7.43 -7.92
CA LEU A 50 9.74 -8.62 -7.36
C LEU A 50 9.03 -9.46 -8.43
N VAL A 51 8.55 -8.82 -9.49
CA VAL A 51 7.88 -9.43 -10.66
C VAL A 51 8.26 -8.69 -11.93
N LYS A 52 8.06 -9.33 -13.09
CA LYS A 52 8.32 -8.70 -14.40
C LYS A 52 7.14 -7.86 -14.89
N GLN A 53 5.92 -8.28 -14.57
CA GLN A 53 4.69 -7.60 -14.92
C GLN A 53 3.86 -7.38 -13.65
N SER A 54 3.11 -6.28 -13.58
CA SER A 54 2.30 -5.91 -12.41
C SER A 54 1.25 -6.97 -12.09
N GLU A 55 0.70 -7.62 -13.12
CA GLU A 55 -0.37 -8.61 -13.04
C GLU A 55 0.08 -9.92 -12.38
N ASP A 56 1.40 -10.18 -12.40
CA ASP A 56 1.99 -11.35 -11.75
C ASP A 56 2.03 -11.21 -10.21
N TRP A 57 1.74 -10.01 -9.67
CA TRP A 57 1.77 -9.74 -8.24
C TRP A 57 0.51 -10.18 -7.52
N LYS A 58 0.55 -11.36 -6.91
CA LYS A 58 -0.60 -11.95 -6.18
C LYS A 58 -1.06 -11.23 -4.91
N TYR A 59 -0.30 -10.24 -4.44
CA TYR A 59 -0.59 -9.50 -3.19
C TYR A 59 -1.06 -8.07 -3.46
N GLN A 60 -1.63 -7.82 -4.64
CA GLN A 60 -2.24 -6.54 -4.99
C GLN A 60 -3.53 -6.30 -4.20
N GLY A 61 -3.90 -5.03 -4.04
CA GLY A 61 -5.19 -4.62 -3.49
C GLY A 61 -6.26 -4.46 -4.59
N GLU A 62 -7.40 -3.90 -4.21
CA GLU A 62 -8.50 -3.59 -5.13
C GLU A 62 -8.73 -2.07 -5.21
N VAL A 63 -9.13 -1.60 -6.39
CA VAL A 63 -9.59 -0.22 -6.58
C VAL A 63 -11.09 -0.18 -6.43
N VAL A 64 -11.56 0.71 -5.56
CA VAL A 64 -12.97 1.06 -5.47
C VAL A 64 -13.16 2.40 -6.15
N LEU A 65 -14.06 2.45 -7.14
CA LEU A 65 -14.47 3.73 -7.72
C LEU A 65 -15.17 4.56 -6.65
N ILE A 66 -14.58 5.71 -6.34
CA ILE A 66 -15.18 6.68 -5.42
C ILE A 66 -16.06 7.57 -6.29
N ASP A 67 -17.36 7.31 -6.30
CA ASP A 67 -18.33 8.18 -6.95
C ASP A 67 -18.36 9.51 -6.19
N ARG A 68 -17.90 10.58 -6.84
CA ARG A 68 -17.96 11.94 -6.30
C ARG A 68 -19.18 12.60 -6.96
N ALA A 69 -20.33 12.49 -6.30
CA ALA A 69 -21.51 13.30 -6.59
C ALA A 69 -21.25 14.79 -6.37
#